data_AF-A0A3M2MJP7-F1
#
_entry.id   AF-A0A3M2MJP7-F1
#
_cell.length_a   1.000
_cell.length_b   1.000
_cell.length_c   1.000
_cell.angle_alpha   90.00
_cell.angle_beta   90.00
_cell.angle_gamma   90.00
#
_symmetry.space_group_name_H-M   'P 1'
#
loop_
_entity.id
_entity.type
_entity.pdbx_description
1 polymer ?
#
loop_
_entity_poly.entity_id
_entity_poly.type
_entity_poly.pdbx_seq_one_letter_code
_entity_poly.pdbx_strand_id
1 'polypeptide(L)'
;MRIDLPDGQWAEIMPVDRMPARVRRRVRSVLGVDVDPEGKSHMAMSAAIGDEMKTALLAEVITAWSYDQPINRDTVEELPISAYDQLAEAAEEHQAAVNFSQPATPGANSSA
;
A
#
# COMPACT_ATOMS: atom_id res chain seq x y z
N MET A 1 -5.85 6.05 -10.99
CA MET A 1 -4.64 6.46 -11.71
C MET A 1 -4.13 5.26 -12.45
N ARG A 2 -3.92 5.35 -13.76
CA ARG A 2 -3.42 4.24 -14.58
C ARG A 2 -1.90 4.33 -14.68
N ILE A 3 -1.24 3.19 -14.59
CA ILE A 3 0.21 3.01 -14.72
C ILE A 3 0.46 1.92 -15.76
N ASP A 4 1.43 2.18 -16.62
CA ASP A 4 1.90 1.23 -17.61
C ASP A 4 2.98 0.36 -16.97
N LEU A 5 2.82 -0.94 -17.09
CA LEU A 5 3.72 -1.97 -16.57
C LEU A 5 4.57 -2.55 -17.72
N PRO A 6 5.61 -3.34 -17.42
CA PRO A 6 6.40 -4.02 -18.45
C PRO A 6 5.54 -4.85 -19.41
N ASP A 7 6.07 -5.09 -20.61
CA ASP A 7 5.43 -5.92 -21.65
C ASP A 7 4.05 -5.43 -22.12
N GLY A 8 3.76 -4.14 -21.93
CA GLY A 8 2.49 -3.52 -22.34
C GLY A 8 1.31 -3.84 -21.40
N GLN A 9 1.60 -4.41 -20.22
CA GLN A 9 0.61 -4.61 -19.17
C GLN A 9 0.26 -3.26 -18.52
N TRP A 10 -0.81 -3.21 -17.73
CA TRP A 10 -1.22 -2.01 -17.04
C TRP A 10 -1.95 -2.33 -15.74
N ALA A 11 -1.94 -1.37 -14.82
CA ALA A 11 -2.75 -1.41 -13.61
C ALA A 11 -3.39 -0.05 -13.34
N GLU A 12 -4.51 -0.06 -12.64
CA GLU A 12 -5.14 1.12 -12.09
C GLU A 12 -5.02 1.09 -10.58
N ILE A 13 -4.43 2.15 -10.02
CA ILE A 13 -4.30 2.39 -8.59
C ILE A 13 -5.30 3.46 -8.17
N MET A 14 -6.06 3.20 -7.11
CA MET A 14 -6.91 4.19 -6.45
C MET A 14 -6.06 5.36 -5.99
N PRO A 15 -6.42 6.63 -6.26
CA PRO A 15 -5.63 7.76 -5.76
C PRO A 15 -5.76 7.89 -4.23
N VAL A 16 -4.70 8.41 -3.59
CA VAL A 16 -4.57 8.46 -2.12
C VAL A 16 -5.71 9.24 -1.45
N ASP A 17 -6.15 10.34 -2.06
CA ASP A 17 -7.26 11.19 -1.60
C ASP A 17 -8.62 10.46 -1.57
N ARG A 18 -8.74 9.35 -2.29
CA ARG A 18 -9.93 8.48 -2.31
C ARG A 18 -9.80 7.24 -1.45
N MET A 19 -8.67 7.06 -0.77
CA MET A 19 -8.38 5.84 -0.01
C MET A 19 -9.28 5.75 1.23
N PRO A 20 -10.21 4.77 1.30
CA PRO A 20 -11.13 4.68 2.43
C PRO A 20 -10.42 4.12 3.67
N ALA A 21 -10.92 4.47 4.86
CA ALA A 21 -10.37 3.99 6.14
C ALA A 21 -10.28 2.46 6.25
N ARG A 22 -11.10 1.72 5.48
CA ARG A 22 -11.04 0.24 5.42
C ARG A 22 -9.70 -0.28 4.88
N VAL A 23 -9.04 0.42 3.95
CA VAL A 23 -7.74 0.00 3.39
C VAL A 23 -6.71 -0.03 4.50
N ARG A 24 -6.61 1.09 5.24
CA ARG A 24 -5.75 1.19 6.43
C ARG A 24 -6.04 0.08 7.45
N ARG A 25 -7.31 -0.21 7.72
CA ARG A 25 -7.71 -1.28 8.66
C ARG A 25 -7.31 -2.68 8.17
N ARG A 26 -7.46 -2.97 6.88
CA ARG A 26 -7.10 -4.27 6.29
C ARG A 26 -5.59 -4.48 6.28
N VAL A 27 -4.82 -3.49 5.86
CA VAL A 27 -3.35 -3.56 5.90
C VAL A 27 -2.86 -3.77 7.34
N ARG A 28 -3.46 -3.10 8.34
CA ARG A 28 -3.17 -3.36 9.77
C ARG A 28 -3.47 -4.79 10.20
N SER A 29 -4.60 -5.33 9.74
CA SER A 29 -5.02 -6.68 10.11
C SER A 29 -4.03 -7.74 9.60
N VAL A 30 -3.41 -7.51 8.45
CA VAL A 30 -2.39 -8.43 7.89
C VAL A 30 -1.15 -8.47 8.77
N LEU A 31 -0.75 -7.33 9.32
CA LEU A 31 0.44 -7.22 10.17
C LEU A 31 0.24 -7.78 11.58
N GLY A 32 -0.96 -8.24 11.94
CA GLY A 32 -1.26 -8.71 13.31
C GLY A 32 -1.02 -7.63 14.37
N VAL A 33 -1.09 -6.35 13.99
CA VAL A 33 -0.83 -5.23 14.90
C VAL A 33 -2.07 -4.99 15.74
N ASP A 34 -2.09 -5.61 16.93
CA ASP A 34 -2.87 -5.10 18.04
C ASP A 34 -2.20 -3.81 18.53
N VAL A 35 -2.81 -2.67 18.18
CA VAL A 35 -2.40 -1.37 18.72
C VAL A 35 -2.81 -1.37 20.19
N ASP A 36 -1.84 -1.37 21.10
CA ASP A 36 -2.08 -1.15 22.53
C ASP A 36 -2.92 0.14 22.71
N PRO A 37 -3.88 0.21 23.65
CA PRO A 37 -4.60 1.44 24.00
C PRO A 37 -3.72 2.68 24.23
N GLU A 38 -2.42 2.55 24.52
CA GLU A 38 -1.45 3.66 24.59
C GLU A 38 -0.90 4.12 23.23
N GLY A 39 -1.30 3.53 22.11
CA GLY A 39 -0.88 3.90 20.76
C GLY A 39 0.55 3.51 20.39
N LYS A 40 1.24 2.73 21.24
CA LYS A 40 2.60 2.24 20.98
C LYS A 40 2.55 0.90 20.25
N SER A 41 2.85 0.91 18.96
CA SER A 41 3.06 -0.32 18.19
C SER A 41 4.53 -0.73 18.30
N HIS A 42 4.81 -1.78 19.09
CA HIS A 42 6.15 -2.38 19.17
C HIS A 42 6.35 -3.41 18.06
N MET A 43 6.28 -2.98 16.79
CA MET A 43 6.76 -3.81 15.69
C MET A 43 8.20 -3.44 15.38
N ALA A 44 9.13 -4.38 15.62
CA ALA A 44 10.38 -4.37 14.87
C ALA A 44 10.02 -4.66 13.41
N MET A 45 10.07 -3.64 12.53
CA MET A 45 9.90 -3.84 11.09
C MET A 45 11.08 -4.67 10.59
N SER A 46 10.91 -5.99 10.55
CA SER A 46 11.77 -6.84 9.75
C SER A 46 11.50 -6.57 8.27
N ALA A 47 12.48 -6.81 7.40
CA ALA A 47 12.30 -6.65 5.95
C ALA A 47 11.10 -7.47 5.44
N ALA A 48 10.93 -8.70 5.95
CA ALA A 48 9.81 -9.58 5.59
C ALA A 48 8.44 -8.99 5.94
N ILE A 49 8.30 -8.32 7.10
CA ILE A 49 7.07 -7.64 7.50
C ILE A 49 6.80 -6.43 6.60
N GLY A 50 7.86 -5.71 6.20
CA GLY A 50 7.76 -4.60 5.27
C GLY A 50 7.23 -5.01 3.91
N ASP A 51 7.71 -6.13 3.38
CA ASP A 51 7.26 -6.65 2.08
C ASP A 51 5.82 -7.17 2.15
N GLU A 52 5.45 -7.89 3.21
CA GLU A 52 4.07 -8.36 3.42
C GLU A 52 3.08 -7.18 3.54
N MET A 53 3.48 -6.09 4.21
CA MET A 53 2.67 -4.87 4.27
C MET A 53 2.47 -4.25 2.89
N LYS A 54 3.53 -4.19 2.08
CA LYS A 54 3.46 -3.64 0.71
C LYS A 54 2.54 -4.47 -0.17
N THR A 55 2.69 -5.78 -0.18
CA THR A 55 1.80 -6.67 -0.94
C THR A 55 0.34 -6.51 -0.52
N ALA A 56 0.07 -6.46 0.79
CA ALA A 56 -1.29 -6.26 1.30
C ALA A 56 -1.87 -4.90 0.90
N LEU A 57 -1.05 -3.85 0.89
CA LEU A 57 -1.45 -2.53 0.43
C LEU A 57 -1.78 -2.56 -1.07
N LEU A 58 -0.90 -3.12 -1.90
CA LEU A 58 -1.08 -3.22 -3.35
C LEU A 58 -2.38 -3.95 -3.70
N ALA A 59 -2.65 -5.09 -3.06
CA ALA A 59 -3.88 -5.84 -3.27
C ALA A 59 -5.17 -5.05 -2.94
N GLU A 60 -5.08 -4.02 -2.09
CA GLU A 60 -6.22 -3.18 -1.71
C GLU A 60 -6.36 -1.91 -2.55
N VAL A 61 -5.25 -1.34 -3.03
CA VAL A 61 -5.26 -0.08 -3.79
C VAL A 61 -5.34 -0.29 -5.29
N ILE A 62 -4.95 -1.46 -5.81
CA ILE A 62 -5.15 -1.82 -7.21
C ILE A 62 -6.64 -2.09 -7.44
N THR A 63 -7.26 -1.33 -8.36
CA THR A 63 -8.70 -1.42 -8.66
C THR A 63 -8.99 -2.17 -9.95
N ALA A 64 -8.03 -2.22 -10.87
CA ALA A 64 -8.09 -2.96 -12.12
C ALA A 64 -6.68 -3.24 -12.63
N TRP A 65 -6.50 -4.26 -13.45
CA TRP A 65 -5.25 -4.52 -14.17
C TRP A 65 -5.51 -5.30 -15.47
N SER A 66 -4.51 -5.42 -16.31
CA SER A 66 -4.56 -6.15 -17.58
C SER A 66 -4.38 -7.66 -17.46
N TYR A 67 -3.97 -8.15 -16.29
CA TYR A 67 -3.79 -9.57 -16.06
C TYR A 67 -5.14 -10.29 -15.97
N ASP A 68 -5.20 -11.52 -16.48
CA ASP A 68 -6.41 -12.36 -16.47
C ASP A 68 -6.77 -12.87 -15.06
N GLN A 69 -5.87 -12.70 -14.10
CA GLN A 69 -6.05 -13.15 -12.72
C GLN A 69 -6.86 -12.13 -11.90
N PRO A 70 -7.63 -12.56 -10.89
CA PRO A 70 -8.31 -11.64 -9.98
C PRO A 70 -7.30 -10.88 -9.09
N ILE A 71 -7.55 -9.62 -8.79
CA ILE A 71 -6.67 -8.84 -7.88
C ILE A 71 -6.84 -9.34 -6.44
N ASN A 72 -5.82 -10.00 -5.92
CA ASN A 72 -5.67 -10.38 -4.53
C ASN A 72 -4.19 -10.48 -4.14
N ARG A 73 -3.91 -10.77 -2.87
CA ARG A 73 -2.54 -10.87 -2.36
C ARG A 73 -1.70 -11.90 -3.13
N ASP A 74 -2.19 -13.12 -3.28
CA ASP A 74 -1.44 -14.22 -3.90
C ASP A 74 -1.04 -13.86 -5.34
N THR A 75 -1.98 -13.29 -6.10
CA THR A 75 -1.74 -12.87 -7.49
C THR A 75 -0.76 -11.70 -7.61
N VAL A 76 -0.69 -10.83 -6.59
CA VAL A 76 0.30 -9.74 -6.55
C VAL A 76 1.70 -10.30 -6.27
N GLU A 77 1.81 -11.34 -5.42
CA GLU A 77 3.08 -12.03 -5.14
C GLU A 77 3.61 -12.83 -6.34
N GLU A 78 2.74 -13.24 -7.25
CA GLU A 78 3.10 -13.94 -8.49
C GLU A 78 3.54 -13.00 -9.64
N LEU A 79 3.41 -11.68 -9.48
CA LEU A 79 3.81 -10.74 -10.51
C LEU A 79 5.31 -10.80 -10.81
N PRO A 80 5.73 -10.54 -12.06
CA PRO A 80 7.13 -10.30 -12.35
C PRO A 80 7.71 -9.20 -11.45
N ILE A 81 8.93 -9.40 -10.94
CA ILE A 81 9.59 -8.45 -10.02
C ILE A 81 9.56 -7.02 -10.56
N SER A 82 9.80 -6.83 -11.86
CA SER A 82 9.76 -5.51 -12.50
C SER A 82 8.38 -4.84 -12.48
N ALA A 83 7.30 -5.61 -12.59
CA ALA A 83 5.94 -5.09 -12.46
C ALA A 83 5.60 -4.80 -11.00
N TYR A 84 5.99 -5.69 -10.08
CA TYR A 84 5.82 -5.49 -8.64
C TYR A 84 6.53 -4.23 -8.15
N ASP A 85 7.79 -4.02 -8.55
CA ASP A 85 8.58 -2.86 -8.13
C ASP A 85 7.95 -1.54 -8.60
N GLN A 86 7.47 -1.48 -9.85
CA GLN A 86 6.76 -0.29 -10.36
C GLN A 86 5.44 -0.03 -9.64
N LEU A 87 4.70 -1.08 -9.29
CA LEU A 87 3.49 -0.96 -8.49
C LEU A 87 3.81 -0.46 -7.08
N ALA A 88 4.87 -0.99 -6.46
CA ALA A 88 5.32 -0.59 -5.14
C ALA A 88 5.77 0.88 -5.11
N GLU A 89 6.49 1.32 -6.13
CA GLU A 89 6.91 2.72 -6.32
C GLU A 89 5.69 3.64 -6.48
N ALA A 90 4.75 3.27 -7.36
CA ALA A 90 3.52 4.05 -7.57
C ALA A 90 2.60 4.10 -6.34
N ALA A 91 2.78 3.20 -5.37
CA ALA A 91 2.04 3.13 -4.12
C ALA A 91 2.81 3.70 -2.91
N GLU A 92 3.96 4.35 -3.10
CA GLU A 92 4.75 4.93 -1.99
C GLU A 92 3.95 5.96 -1.17
N GLU A 93 3.17 6.82 -1.84
CA GLU A 93 2.32 7.78 -1.14
C GLU A 93 1.23 7.10 -0.30
N HIS A 94 0.70 5.97 -0.76
CA HIS A 94 -0.24 5.14 0.00
C HIS A 94 0.44 4.49 1.19
N GLN A 95 1.68 4.03 1.03
CA GLN A 95 2.48 3.48 2.14
C GLN A 95 2.66 4.54 3.22
N ALA A 96 2.98 5.79 2.86
CA ALA A 96 3.08 6.90 3.80
C ALA A 96 1.74 7.21 4.50
N ALA A 97 0.63 7.21 3.76
CA ALA A 97 -0.71 7.44 4.32
C ALA A 97 -1.18 6.33 5.28
N VAL A 98 -0.72 5.10 5.07
CA VAL A 98 -0.99 3.97 5.95
C VAL A 98 0.01 3.90 7.10
N ASN A 99 1.27 4.29 6.89
CA ASN A 99 2.34 4.16 7.88
C ASN A 99 2.02 4.90 9.19
N PHE A 100 2.25 4.18 10.28
CA PHE A 100 1.81 4.59 11.62
C PHE A 100 2.82 5.46 12.37
N SER A 101 3.98 5.73 11.77
CA SER A 101 5.13 6.36 12.45
C SER A 101 5.34 7.83 12.12
N GLN A 102 4.61 8.41 11.17
CA GLN A 102 4.59 9.87 11.05
C GLN A 102 3.47 10.41 11.94
N PRO A 103 3.76 11.23 12.97
CA PRO A 103 2.76 12.17 13.43
C PRO A 103 2.36 12.96 12.19
N ALA A 104 1.06 13.01 11.86
CA ALA A 104 0.57 13.90 10.81
C ALA A 104 1.20 15.27 11.07
N THR A 105 2.14 15.71 10.24
CA THR A 105 2.70 17.05 10.37
C THR A 105 1.55 18.01 10.09
N PRO A 106 0.97 18.69 11.10
CA PRO A 106 -0.07 19.67 10.85
C PRO A 106 0.68 20.95 10.53
N GLY A 107 0.90 21.23 9.24
CA GLY A 107 1.49 22.51 8.85
C GLY A 107 2.40 22.46 7.63
N ALA A 108 1.88 22.00 6.49
CA ALA A 108 2.41 22.41 5.19
C ALA A 108 1.27 23.04 4.40
N ASN A 109 0.78 24.18 4.90
CA ASN A 109 0.11 25.19 4.09
C ASN A 109 0.50 26.56 4.64
N SER A 110 1.63 27.06 4.13
CA SER A 110 1.94 28.48 4.14
C SER A 110 0.86 29.22 3.36
N SER A 111 0.22 30.24 3.95
CA SER A 111 -0.38 31.38 3.26
C SER A 111 -0.85 32.44 4.27
N ALA A 112 -0.04 33.49 4.42
CA ALA A 112 -0.38 34.92 4.62
C ALA A 112 0.68 35.60 5.48
#